data_AF-A0A0G0YF55-F1
#
_entry.id   AF-A0A0G0YF55-F1
#
_cell.length_a   1.000
_cell.length_b   1.000
_cell.length_c   1.000
_cell.angle_alpha   90.00
_cell.angle_beta   90.00
_cell.angle_gamma   90.00
#
_symmetry.space_group_name_H-M   'P 1'
#
loop_
_entity.id
_entity.type
_entity.pdbx_description
1 polymer ?
#
loop_
_entity_poly.entity_id
_entity_poly.type
_entity_poly.pdbx_seq_one_letter_code
_entity_poly.pdbx_strand_id
1 'polypeptide(L)' 'MTLTPEQFSLLATKENLKDFATKDELTKAKSEILGAVDSVVKKLDNIDHTFVSNLAVHDRLEKG' A
#
# COMPACT_ATOMS: atom_id res chain seq x y z
N MET A 1 5.28 -46.82 3.64
CA MET A 1 3.97 -46.15 3.46
C MET A 1 3.99 -45.47 2.10
N THR A 2 3.13 -45.90 1.18
CA THR A 2 3.02 -45.33 -0.17
C THR A 2 1.73 -44.52 -0.26
N LEU A 3 1.77 -43.37 -0.94
CA LEU A 3 0.59 -42.54 -1.19
C LEU A 3 -0.38 -43.29 -2.11
N THR A 4 -1.68 -43.17 -1.85
CA THR A 4 -2.70 -43.65 -2.79
C THR A 4 -2.79 -42.73 -4.01
N PRO A 5 -3.33 -43.20 -5.15
CA PRO A 5 -3.50 -42.36 -6.35
C PRO A 5 -4.29 -41.06 -6.09
N GLU A 6 -5.31 -41.13 -5.23
CA GLU A 6 -6.11 -39.96 -4.82
C GLU A 6 -5.27 -38.95 -4.02
N GLN A 7 -4.43 -39.43 -3.10
CA GLN A 7 -3.52 -38.58 -2.32
C GLN A 7 -2.41 -37.96 -3.19
N PHE A 8 -2.00 -38.62 -4.26
CA PHE A 8 -1.04 -38.08 -5.22
C PHE A 8 -1.64 -36.92 -6.04
N SER A 9 -2.92 -37.01 -6.40
CA SER A 9 -3.64 -35.95 -7.13
C SER A 9 -3.78 -34.64 -6.33
N LEU A 10 -3.71 -34.72 -5.00
CA LEU A 10 -3.77 -33.56 -4.10
C LEU A 10 -2.43 -32.81 -3.98
N LEU A 11 -1.34 -33.34 -4.53
CA LEU A 11 -0.04 -32.69 -4.48
C LEU A 11 0.00 -31.54 -5.49
N ALA A 12 0.19 -30.31 -4.99
CA ALA A 12 0.43 -29.16 -5.86
C ALA A 12 1.75 -29.33 -6.61
N THR A 13 1.68 -29.25 -7.94
CA THR A 13 2.86 -29.25 -8.80
C THR A 13 3.44 -27.85 -8.93
N LYS A 14 4.69 -27.75 -9.42
CA LYS A 14 5.30 -26.45 -9.74
C LYS A 14 4.45 -25.63 -10.73
N GLU A 15 3.71 -26.29 -11.60
CA GLU A 15 2.83 -25.63 -12.56
C GLU A 15 1.61 -25.03 -11.89
N ASN A 16 1.04 -25.70 -10.87
CA ASN A 16 -0.08 -25.17 -10.08
C ASN A 16 0.32 -23.94 -9.24
N LEU A 17 1.61 -23.73 -9.00
CA LEU A 17 2.12 -22.60 -8.21
C LEU A 17 2.51 -21.38 -9.06
N LYS A 18 2.49 -21.48 -10.40
CA LYS A 18 2.93 -20.39 -11.28
C LYS A 18 2.07 -19.13 -11.18
N ASP A 19 0.78 -19.29 -10.88
CA ASP A 19 -0.17 -18.19 -10.78
C ASP A 19 -0.18 -17.52 -9.40
N PHE A 20 0.58 -18.05 -8.43
CA PHE A 20 0.67 -17.48 -7.10
C PHE A 20 1.82 -16.48 -7.01
N ALA A 21 1.52 -15.31 -6.45
CA ALA A 21 2.55 -14.33 -6.12
C ALA A 21 3.55 -14.89 -5.11
N THR A 22 4.82 -14.70 -5.41
CA THR A 22 5.92 -15.01 -4.50
C THR A 22 5.94 -14.06 -3.30
N LYS A 23 6.63 -14.47 -2.23
CA LYS A 23 6.80 -13.62 -1.04
C LYS A 23 7.47 -12.28 -1.37
N ASP A 24 8.41 -12.28 -2.31
CA ASP A 24 9.13 -11.08 -2.73
C ASP A 24 8.21 -10.12 -3.50
N GLU A 25 7.36 -10.64 -4.39
CA GLU A 25 6.35 -9.84 -5.11
C GLU A 25 5.37 -9.18 -4.15
N LEU A 26 4.89 -9.92 -3.13
CA LEU A 26 4.02 -9.36 -2.09
C LEU A 26 4.72 -8.28 -1.26
N THR A 27 6.00 -8.49 -0.92
CA THR A 27 6.79 -7.54 -0.14
C THR A 27 7.03 -6.24 -0.92
N LYS A 28 7.29 -6.37 -2.23
CA LYS A 28 7.45 -5.23 -3.13
C LYS A 28 6.15 -4.42 -3.24
N ALA A 29 5.03 -5.08 -3.53
CA ALA A 29 3.72 -4.42 -3.62
C ALA A 29 3.34 -3.70 -2.32
N LYS A 30 3.57 -4.34 -1.17
CA LYS A 30 3.37 -3.69 0.14
C LYS A 30 4.21 -2.42 0.29
N SER A 31 5.49 -2.47 -0.09
CA SER A 31 6.40 -1.33 0.04
C SER A 31 5.99 -0.17 -0.86
N GLU A 32 5.57 -0.46 -2.09
CA GLU A 32 5.06 0.54 -3.02
C GLU A 32 3.79 1.22 -2.49
N ILE A 33 2.85 0.44 -1.95
CA ILE A 33 1.62 0.97 -1.35
C ILE A 33 1.94 1.87 -0.15
N LEU A 34 2.82 1.44 0.74
CA LEU A 34 3.21 2.26 1.90
C LEU A 34 3.88 3.57 1.48
N GLY A 35 4.78 3.53 0.50
CA GLY A 35 5.40 4.75 -0.03
C GLY A 35 4.41 5.71 -0.69
N ALA A 36 3.40 5.18 -1.39
CA ALA A 36 2.31 5.99 -1.94
C ALA A 36 1.47 6.64 -0.83
N VAL A 37 1.12 5.89 0.23
CA VAL A 37 0.40 6.40 1.39
C VAL A 37 1.17 7.52 2.09
N ASP A 38 2.47 7.32 2.36
CA ASP A 38 3.33 8.34 2.97
C ASP A 38 3.37 9.63 2.14
N SER A 39 3.39 9.49 0.80
CA SER A 39 3.39 10.62 -0.11
C SER A 39 2.07 11.40 -0.08
N VAL A 40 0.94 10.70 0.06
CA VAL A 40 -0.38 11.34 0.23
C VAL A 40 -0.46 12.06 1.56
N VAL A 41 -0.02 11.45 2.65
CA VAL A 41 -0.02 12.07 4.00
C VAL A 41 0.78 13.37 3.99
N LYS A 42 2.01 13.37 3.44
CA LYS A 42 2.82 14.58 3.32
C LYS A 42 2.15 15.69 2.52
N LYS A 43 1.40 15.34 1.47
CA LYS A 43 0.65 16.32 0.67
C LYS A 43 -0.49 16.93 1.47
N LEU A 44 -1.20 16.12 2.27
CA LEU A 44 -2.26 16.61 3.16
C LEU A 44 -1.70 17.57 4.22
N ASP A 45 -0.60 17.22 4.89
CA ASP A 45 0.04 18.10 5.88
C ASP A 45 0.41 19.48 5.29
N ASN A 46 0.94 19.49 4.06
CA ASN A 46 1.28 20.72 3.36
C ASN A 46 0.04 21.56 3.00
N ILE A 47 -1.07 20.92 2.63
CA ILE A 47 -2.33 21.58 2.33
C ILE A 47 -2.91 22.21 3.60
N ASP A 48 -2.95 21.46 4.70
CA ASP A 48 -3.44 21.95 5.99
C ASP A 48 -2.63 23.15 6.47
N HIS A 49 -1.30 23.08 6.39
CA HIS A 49 -0.44 24.21 6.74
C HIS A 49 -0.70 25.44 5.87
N THR A 50 -0.88 25.25 4.56
CA THR A 50 -1.18 26.34 3.62
C THR A 50 -2.54 26.97 3.92
N PHE A 51 -3.55 26.16 4.24
CA PHE A 51 -4.88 26.64 4.59
C PHE A 51 -4.88 27.46 5.88
N VAL A 52 -4.21 26.97 6.93
CA VAL A 52 -4.05 27.69 8.20
C VAL A 52 -3.32 29.01 7.99
N SER A 53 -2.25 29.02 7.20
CA SER A 53 -1.51 30.25 6.86
C SER A 53 -2.39 31.27 6.13
N ASN A 54 -3.15 30.82 5.13
CA ASN A 54 -4.04 31.69 4.36
C ASN A 54 -5.17 32.27 5.21
N LEU A 55 -5.77 31.47 6.08
CA LEU A 55 -6.79 31.93 7.02
C LEU A 55 -6.23 32.96 8.00
N ALA A 56 -5.04 32.70 8.56
CA ALA A 56 -4.38 33.63 9.47
C ALA A 56 -4.04 34.98 8.81
N VAL A 57 -3.69 34.97 7.52
CA VAL A 57 -3.45 36.21 6.75
C VAL A 57 -4.77 36.93 6.47
N HIS A 58 -5.82 36.22 6.07
CA HIS A 58 -7.15 36.80 5.83
C HIS A 58 -7.71 37.48 7.09
N ASP A 59 -7.66 36.80 8.24
CA ASP A 59 -8.11 37.33 9.53
C ASP A 59 -7.37 38.62 9.94
N ARG A 60 -6.09 38.74 9.60
CA ARG A 60 -5.28 39.94 9.86
C ARG A 60 -5.63 41.09 8.92
N LEU A 61 -5.99 40.80 7.69
CA LEU A 61 -6.37 41.81 6.69
C LEU A 61 -7.79 42.35 6.92
N GLU A 62 -8.71 41.56 7.47
CA GLU A 62 -10.08 42.00 7.79
C GLU A 62 -10.18 42.77 9.10
N LYS A 63 -9.31 42.51 10.07
CA LYS A 63 -9.31 43.15 11.41
C LYS A 63 -8.38 44.36 11.52
N GLY A 64 -7.67 44.72 10.44
CA GLY A 64 -6.71 45.83 10.36
C GLY A 64 -7.30 47.11 9.80
#